data_AF-A0A0P8Z9P2-F1
#
_entry.id   AF-A0A0P8Z9P2-F1
#
_cell.length_a   1.000
_cell.length_b   1.000
_cell.length_c   1.000
_cell.angle_alpha   90.00
_cell.angle_beta   90.00
_cell.angle_gamma   90.00
#
_symmetry.space_group_name_H-M   'P 1'
#
loop_
_entity.id
_entity.type
_entity.pdbx_description
1 polymer ?
#
loop_
_entity_poly.entity_id
_entity_poly.type
_entity_poly.pdbx_seq_one_letter_code
_entity_poly.pdbx_strand_id
1 'polypeptide(L)'
;MKKSNYILLWSIAIFLFAVAYLLLGKAVGLGPILKEYVVGWGTLALINAGLAQSKHKSGFYWFLLSLLLGPIATFLLVLTGEFDSK
;
A
#
# COMPACT_ATOMS: atom_id res chain seq x y z
N MET A 1 -27.93 -13.93 7.67
CA MET A 1 -27.06 -12.92 7.02
C MET A 1 -25.86 -13.64 6.43
N LYS A 2 -25.57 -13.47 5.14
CA LYS A 2 -24.54 -14.26 4.43
C LYS A 2 -23.15 -13.90 4.96
N LYS A 3 -22.33 -14.91 5.29
CA LYS A 3 -20.96 -14.79 5.84
C LYS A 3 -20.05 -13.85 5.04
N SER A 4 -20.37 -13.64 3.75
CA SER A 4 -19.73 -12.68 2.83
C SER A 4 -19.70 -11.24 3.34
N ASN A 5 -20.72 -10.79 4.10
CA ASN A 5 -20.82 -9.39 4.51
C ASN A 5 -19.83 -9.02 5.62
N TYR A 6 -19.40 -9.98 6.43
CA TYR A 6 -18.48 -9.70 7.54
C TYR A 6 -17.11 -9.30 7.03
N ILE A 7 -16.59 -9.95 5.98
CA ILE A 7 -15.27 -9.65 5.43
C ILE A 7 -15.21 -8.20 4.93
N LEU A 8 -16.23 -7.75 4.19
CA LEU A 8 -16.32 -6.36 3.72
C LEU A 8 -16.40 -5.36 4.88
N LEU A 9 -17.19 -5.66 5.91
CA LEU A 9 -17.31 -4.82 7.11
C LEU A 9 -15.99 -4.74 7.89
N TRP A 10 -15.27 -5.85 8.03
CA TRP A 10 -13.96 -5.89 8.68
C TRP A 10 -12.90 -5.11 7.90
N SER A 11 -12.90 -5.18 6.56
CA SER A 11 -12.00 -4.40 5.71
C SER A 11 -12.25 -2.89 5.85
N ILE A 12 -13.52 -2.48 5.89
CA ILE A 12 -13.90 -1.07 6.08
C ILE A 12 -13.50 -0.61 7.49
N ALA A 13 -13.73 -1.43 8.52
CA ALA A 13 -13.35 -1.10 9.89
C ALA A 13 -11.82 -0.92 10.06
N ILE A 14 -11.02 -1.78 9.44
CA ILE A 14 -9.54 -1.68 9.45
C ILE A 14 -9.07 -0.41 8.73
N PHE A 15 -9.65 -0.10 7.57
CA PHE A 15 -9.32 1.12 6.83
C PHE A 15 -9.67 2.37 7.65
N LEU A 16 -10.87 2.42 8.22
CA LEU A 16 -11.31 3.54 9.06
C LEU A 16 -10.47 3.67 10.34
N PHE A 17 -10.07 2.57 10.95
CA PHE A 17 -9.17 2.57 12.12
C PHE A 17 -7.78 3.11 11.75
N ALA A 18 -7.22 2.72 10.60
CA ALA A 18 -5.95 3.24 10.11
C ALA A 18 -6.03 4.75 9.81
N VAL A 19 -7.12 5.21 9.17
CA VAL A 19 -7.37 6.64 8.92
C VAL A 19 -7.54 7.40 10.24
N ALA A 20 -8.30 6.86 11.20
CA ALA A 20 -8.49 7.47 12.51
C ALA A 20 -7.17 7.56 13.29
N TYR A 21 -6.33 6.53 13.26
CA TYR A 21 -5.00 6.55 13.89
C TYR A 21 -4.09 7.61 13.27
N LEU A 22 -4.13 7.77 11.94
CA LEU A 22 -3.42 8.82 11.22
C LEU A 22 -3.91 10.23 11.60
N LEU A 23 -5.22 10.41 11.79
CA LEU A 23 -5.80 11.68 12.23
C LEU A 23 -5.52 11.95 13.72
N LEU A 24 -5.56 10.92 14.56
CA LEU A 24 -5.28 11.00 15.99
C LEU A 24 -3.82 11.39 16.24
N GLY A 25 -2.87 10.84 15.49
CA GLY A 25 -1.47 11.24 15.63
C GLY A 25 -1.21 12.72 15.31
N LYS A 26 -2.08 13.39 14.53
CA LYS A 26 -2.00 14.86 14.37
C LYS A 26 -2.39 15.60 15.66
N ALA A 27 -3.33 15.07 16.44
CA ALA A 27 -3.79 15.66 17.69
C ALA A 27 -2.82 15.43 18.87
N VAL A 28 -2.02 14.35 18.84
CA VAL A 28 -1.08 13.99 19.93
C VAL A 28 0.36 14.45 19.63
N GLY A 29 0.58 15.26 18.59
CA GLY A 29 1.93 15.79 18.28
C GLY A 29 2.85 14.84 17.49
N LEU A 30 2.33 13.71 16.98
CA LEU A 30 3.03 12.83 16.03
C LEU A 30 3.03 13.37 14.58
N GLY A 31 2.58 14.62 14.36
CA GLY A 31 2.52 15.25 13.03
C GLY A 31 3.78 15.06 12.16
N PRO A 32 5.01 15.26 12.70
CA PRO A 32 6.25 15.02 11.96
C PRO A 32 6.41 13.55 11.53
N ILE A 33 6.18 12.61 12.44
CA ILE A 33 6.31 11.17 12.20
C ILE A 33 5.30 10.70 11.14
N LEU A 34 4.06 11.19 11.22
CA LEU A 34 3.02 10.87 10.24
C LEU A 34 3.35 11.42 8.84
N LYS A 35 3.95 12.62 8.77
CA LYS A 35 4.38 13.22 7.50
C LYS A 35 5.48 12.39 6.85
N GLU A 36 6.50 12.01 7.62
CA GLU A 36 7.57 11.13 7.15
C GLU A 36 7.03 9.78 6.69
N TYR A 37 6.09 9.21 7.44
CA TYR A 37 5.44 7.94 7.06
C TYR A 37 4.67 8.04 5.74
N VAL A 38 3.86 9.08 5.55
CA VAL A 38 3.08 9.28 4.30
C VAL A 38 4.01 9.52 3.11
N VAL A 39 5.06 10.33 3.29
CA VAL A 39 6.07 10.57 2.24
C VAL A 39 6.80 9.27 1.90
N GLY A 40 7.29 8.54 2.90
CA GLY A 40 7.97 7.26 2.70
C GLY A 40 7.08 6.22 1.99
N TRP A 41 5.81 6.12 2.38
CA TRP A 41 4.84 5.22 1.76
C TRP A 41 4.51 5.60 0.31
N GLY A 42 4.29 6.89 0.04
CA GLY A 42 4.04 7.39 -1.31
C GLY A 42 5.25 7.23 -2.23
N THR A 43 6.45 7.52 -1.72
CA THR A 43 7.71 7.28 -2.44
C THR A 43 7.89 5.80 -2.74
N LEU A 44 7.65 4.90 -1.78
CA LEU A 44 7.71 3.46 -2.00
C LEU A 44 6.73 3.00 -3.10
N ALA A 45 5.51 3.54 -3.11
CA ALA A 45 4.52 3.22 -4.13
C ALA A 45 4.97 3.65 -5.54
N LEU A 46 5.58 4.81 -5.68
CA LEU A 46 6.15 5.28 -6.96
C LEU A 46 7.34 4.42 -7.41
N ILE A 47 8.23 4.04 -6.48
CA ILE A 47 9.36 3.15 -6.78
C ILE A 47 8.86 1.79 -7.26
N ASN A 48 7.87 1.19 -6.58
CA ASN A 48 7.28 -0.08 -7.00
C ASN A 48 6.60 0.02 -8.38
N ALA A 49 6.00 1.17 -8.71
CA ALA A 49 5.44 1.43 -10.04
C ALA A 49 6.51 1.43 -11.14
N GLY A 50 7.67 2.02 -10.88
CA GLY A 50 8.81 2.01 -11.80
C GLY A 50 9.45 0.62 -11.91
N LEU A 51 9.61 -0.07 -10.78
CA LEU A 51 10.13 -1.44 -10.73
C LEU A 51 9.21 -2.43 -11.46
N ALA A 52 7.90 -2.23 -11.43
CA ALA A 52 6.98 -3.03 -12.21
C ALA A 52 7.13 -2.80 -13.72
N GLN A 53 7.31 -1.54 -14.14
CA GLN A 53 7.52 -1.19 -15.56
C GLN A 53 8.81 -1.80 -16.11
N SER A 54 9.90 -1.83 -15.33
CA SER A 54 11.15 -2.47 -15.75
C SER A 54 11.05 -4.00 -15.90
N LYS A 55 10.01 -4.61 -15.30
CA LYS A 55 9.65 -6.03 -15.44
C LYS A 55 8.51 -6.25 -16.44
N HIS A 56 8.22 -5.30 -17.33
CA HIS A 56 7.11 -5.35 -18.30
C HIS A 56 5.71 -5.54 -17.68
N LYS A 57 5.52 -5.17 -16.40
CA LYS A 57 4.23 -5.19 -15.71
C LYS A 57 3.64 -3.77 -15.65
N SER A 58 2.32 -3.68 -15.47
CA SER A 58 1.63 -2.38 -15.36
C SER A 58 2.06 -1.60 -14.12
N GLY A 59 2.81 -0.51 -14.32
CA GLY A 59 3.24 0.37 -13.23
C GLY A 59 2.09 0.99 -12.46
N PHE A 60 1.01 1.38 -13.14
CA PHE A 60 -0.17 1.98 -12.50
C PHE A 60 -0.87 1.00 -11.56
N TYR A 61 -1.01 -0.27 -11.96
CA TYR A 61 -1.58 -1.29 -11.11
C TYR A 61 -0.74 -1.50 -9.85
N TRP A 62 0.59 -1.60 -10.01
CA TRP A 62 1.51 -1.80 -8.89
C TRP A 62 1.66 -0.55 -8.00
N PHE A 63 1.47 0.64 -8.53
CA PHE A 63 1.34 1.87 -7.76
C PHE A 63 0.14 1.81 -6.81
N LEU A 64 -1.06 1.53 -7.33
CA LEU A 64 -2.27 1.41 -6.52
C LEU A 64 -2.18 0.27 -5.50
N LEU A 65 -1.62 -0.87 -5.91
CA LEU A 65 -1.38 -2.00 -5.02
C LEU A 65 -0.45 -1.61 -3.86
N SER A 66 0.59 -0.83 -4.14
CA SER A 66 1.55 -0.36 -3.13
C SER A 66 0.98 0.73 -2.23
N LEU A 67 0.09 1.59 -2.72
CA LEU A 67 -0.64 2.51 -1.84
C LEU A 67 -1.46 1.76 -0.80
N LEU A 68 -2.03 0.60 -1.14
CA LEU A 68 -2.83 -0.21 -0.23
C LEU A 68 -1.97 -1.11 0.68
N LEU A 69 -0.98 -1.80 0.11
CA LEU A 69 -0.24 -2.87 0.79
C LEU A 69 1.17 -2.47 1.23
N GLY A 70 1.70 -1.34 0.73
CA GLY A 70 3.02 -0.83 1.07
C GLY A 70 4.15 -1.83 0.79
N PRO A 71 5.05 -2.09 1.76
CA PRO A 71 6.16 -3.02 1.59
C PRO A 71 5.75 -4.46 1.20
N ILE A 72 4.53 -4.87 1.52
CA ILE A 72 4.01 -6.18 1.11
C ILE A 72 3.88 -6.24 -0.43
N ALA A 73 3.47 -5.15 -1.07
CA ALA A 73 3.46 -5.07 -2.54
C ALA A 73 4.89 -5.20 -3.12
N THR A 74 5.90 -4.63 -2.46
CA THR A 74 7.31 -4.82 -2.88
C THR A 74 7.70 -6.29 -2.83
N PHE A 75 7.36 -6.98 -1.74
CA PHE A 75 7.65 -8.41 -1.61
C PHE A 75 6.98 -9.24 -2.70
N LEU A 76 5.69 -9.01 -2.95
CA LEU A 76 4.95 -9.66 -4.05
C LEU A 76 5.55 -9.32 -5.42
N LEU A 77 5.95 -8.07 -5.65
CA LEU A 77 6.55 -7.63 -6.91
C LEU A 77 7.90 -8.28 -7.18
N VAL A 78 8.73 -8.45 -6.13
CA VAL A 78 10.01 -9.15 -6.22
C VAL A 78 9.79 -10.64 -6.51
N LEU A 79 8.88 -11.29 -5.78
CA LEU A 79 8.57 -12.71 -5.97
C LEU A 79 7.94 -13.03 -7.32
N THR A 80 7.15 -12.12 -7.89
CA THR A 80 6.53 -12.29 -9.21
C THR A 80 7.53 -12.02 -10.34
N GLY A 81 8.72 -12.61 -10.24
CA GLY A 81 9.78 -12.58 -11.25
C GLY A 81 9.26 -12.90 -12.65
N GLU A 82 9.39 -11.95 -13.56
CA GLU A 82 9.59 -12.25 -14.98
C GLU A 82 10.91 -11.57 -15.32
N PHE A 83 11.97 -12.36 -15.27
CA PHE A 83 13.10 -12.14 -16.15
C PHE A 83 12.68 -12.77 -17.46
N ASP A 84 12.65 -11.98 -18.54
CA ASP A 84 12.48 -12.48 -19.90
C ASP A 84 13.48 -13.63 -20.12
N SER A 85 12.98 -14.86 -20.10
CA SER A 85 13.74 -16.04 -20.49
C SER A 85 13.86 -15.99 -22.01
N LYS A 86 14.94 -15.37 -22.48
CA LYS A 86 15.41 -15.60 -23.84
C LYS A 86 15.73 -17.08 -24.06
#